data_AF-A0A1U8A9G0-F1
#
_entry.id   AF-A0A1U8A9G0-F1
#
_cell.length_a   1.000
_cell.length_b   1.000
_cell.length_c   1.000
_cell.angle_alpha   90.00
_cell.angle_beta   90.00
_cell.angle_gamma   90.00
#
_symmetry.space_group_name_H-M   'P 1'
#
loop_
_entity.id
_entity.type
_entity.pdbx_description
1 polymer ?
#
loop_
_entity_poly.entity_id
_entity_poly.type
_entity_poly.pdbx_seq_one_letter_code
_entity_poly.pdbx_strand_id
1 'polypeptide(L)'
;MKHPSILQIAGPPPSKGPMVEHQKAIGLWAVKLPSADSTVVRRTLSALTENPHGLPGVDENDGQIERRKNFWSTVKPAHFGVKIGSKSLLGTIRFITVGLFIGLFGSTAFGRWLLLKYPSIFSLGWFKKQGPTEEEVRSGSFKMWFIGHGYSDANLASQGNRKPDTEIITRVMGPEIGYITTPIVLLQCALVLLSGRGNLPKGGVLPPGIVFGPTDLQERLQQNGITFDIISKNVLSA
;
A
#
# COMPACT_ATOMS: atom_id res chain seq x y z
N MET A 1 23.67 7.18 -26.96
CA MET A 1 23.04 7.61 -25.69
C MET A 1 22.98 6.40 -24.77
N LYS A 2 23.67 6.42 -23.63
CA LYS A 2 23.56 5.33 -22.64
C LYS A 2 22.15 5.37 -22.05
N HIS A 3 21.37 4.30 -22.21
CA HIS A 3 20.13 4.14 -21.45
C HIS A 3 20.48 4.33 -19.96
N PRO A 4 19.74 5.17 -19.20
CA PRO A 4 19.94 5.23 -17.76
C PRO A 4 19.77 3.81 -17.22
N SER A 5 20.72 3.38 -16.39
CA SER A 5 20.69 2.07 -15.75
C SER A 5 19.36 1.95 -14.99
N ILE A 6 18.45 1.14 -15.53
CA ILE A 6 17.16 0.81 -14.93
C ILE A 6 17.45 0.34 -13.51
N LEU A 7 16.97 1.10 -12.50
CA LEU A 7 17.04 0.67 -11.10
C LEU A 7 16.37 -0.71 -10.97
N GLN A 8 17.18 -1.75 -10.80
CA GLN A 8 16.71 -3.11 -10.55
C GLN A 8 16.41 -3.31 -9.07
N ILE A 9 15.37 -4.08 -8.77
CA ILE A 9 15.09 -4.51 -7.40
C ILE A 9 16.21 -5.47 -7.00
N ALA A 10 16.83 -5.22 -5.84
CA ALA A 10 17.91 -6.06 -5.34
C ALA A 10 17.39 -7.41 -4.81
N GLY A 11 18.17 -8.46 -5.06
CA GLY A 11 17.87 -9.81 -4.58
C GLY A 11 16.80 -10.55 -5.41
N PRO A 12 16.56 -11.83 -5.10
CA PRO A 12 15.52 -12.60 -5.77
C PRO A 12 14.12 -12.12 -5.36
N PRO A 13 13.09 -12.31 -6.21
CA PRO A 13 11.72 -12.07 -5.82
C PRO A 13 11.36 -12.95 -4.61
N PRO A 14 10.57 -12.45 -3.66
CA PRO A 14 10.15 -13.23 -2.51
C PRO A 14 9.40 -14.48 -3.02
N SER A 15 9.61 -15.60 -2.32
CA SER A 15 8.89 -16.83 -2.62
C SER A 15 7.39 -16.56 -2.55
N LYS A 16 6.60 -17.27 -3.38
CA LYS A 16 5.14 -17.07 -3.40
C LYS A 16 4.50 -17.33 -2.02
N GLY A 17 5.19 -18.04 -1.13
CA GLY A 17 4.75 -18.38 0.22
C GLY A 17 3.51 -19.28 0.22
N PRO A 18 3.08 -19.75 1.40
CA PRO A 18 1.79 -20.40 1.54
C PRO A 18 0.66 -19.37 1.33
N MET A 19 -0.52 -19.85 0.91
CA MET A 19 -1.70 -18.99 0.70
C MET A 19 -2.19 -18.35 2.01
N VAL A 20 -2.05 -19.09 3.11
CA VAL A 20 -2.35 -18.68 4.48
C VAL A 20 -1.06 -18.78 5.28
N GLU A 21 -0.73 -17.75 6.04
CA GLU A 21 0.43 -17.74 6.93
C GLU A 21 0.10 -17.10 8.27
N HIS A 22 0.82 -17.47 9.32
CA HIS A 22 0.73 -16.81 10.61
C HIS A 22 1.92 -15.87 10.81
N GLN A 23 1.65 -14.57 10.79
CA GLN A 23 2.62 -13.51 11.04
C GLN A 23 2.79 -13.30 12.54
N LYS A 24 3.67 -14.09 13.15
CA LYS A 24 3.89 -14.12 14.61
C LYS A 24 4.26 -12.75 15.18
N ALA A 25 5.09 -11.97 14.49
CA ALA A 25 5.55 -10.67 14.95
C ALA A 25 4.42 -9.65 15.19
N ILE A 26 3.30 -9.79 14.46
CA ILE A 26 2.13 -8.90 14.59
C ILE A 26 0.88 -9.64 15.07
N GLY A 27 0.98 -10.93 15.37
CA GLY A 27 -0.10 -11.77 15.88
C GLY A 27 -1.31 -11.91 14.94
N LEU A 28 -1.08 -11.94 13.62
CA LEU A 28 -2.14 -12.04 12.61
C LEU A 28 -1.98 -13.27 11.73
N TRP A 29 -3.11 -13.92 11.45
CA TRP A 29 -3.24 -14.82 10.31
C TRP A 29 -3.48 -13.99 9.06
N ALA A 30 -2.71 -14.22 8.02
CA ALA A 30 -2.73 -13.43 6.80
C ALA A 30 -3.03 -14.31 5.59
N VAL A 31 -3.88 -13.81 4.69
CA VAL A 31 -4.15 -14.41 3.38
C VAL A 31 -3.76 -13.42 2.30
N LYS A 32 -3.13 -13.92 1.25
CA LYS A 32 -2.81 -13.12 0.07
C LYS A 32 -4.07 -12.52 -0.52
N LEU A 33 -4.10 -11.20 -0.63
CA LEU A 33 -5.21 -10.47 -1.21
C LEU A 33 -4.85 -10.08 -2.65
N PRO A 34 -5.57 -10.57 -3.68
CA PRO A 34 -5.42 -10.06 -5.03
C PRO A 34 -6.06 -8.66 -5.11
N SER A 35 -5.30 -7.63 -4.71
CA SER A 35 -5.76 -6.24 -4.71
C SER A 35 -5.09 -5.38 -5.78
N ALA A 36 -5.82 -4.34 -6.21
CA ALA A 36 -5.33 -3.31 -7.11
C ALA A 36 -4.13 -2.55 -6.51
N ASP A 37 -4.04 -2.44 -5.18
CA ASP A 37 -2.96 -1.73 -4.49
C ASP A 37 -1.59 -2.26 -4.91
N SER A 38 -1.47 -3.59 -5.05
CA SER A 38 -0.21 -4.20 -5.47
C SER A 38 0.21 -3.77 -6.88
N THR A 39 -0.75 -3.51 -7.76
CA THR A 39 -0.52 -2.98 -9.11
C THR A 39 -0.18 -1.50 -9.06
N VAL A 40 -0.87 -0.70 -8.24
CA VAL A 40 -0.63 0.75 -8.10
C VAL A 40 0.75 1.03 -7.51
N VAL A 41 1.17 0.29 -6.48
CA VAL A 41 2.52 0.41 -5.90
C VAL A 41 3.58 -0.01 -6.91
N ARG A 42 3.38 -1.14 -7.61
CA ARG A 42 4.30 -1.55 -8.69
C ARG A 42 4.42 -0.50 -9.80
N ARG A 43 3.32 0.14 -10.19
CA ARG A 43 3.34 1.23 -11.18
C ARG A 43 4.10 2.45 -10.66
N THR A 44 3.93 2.80 -9.38
CA THR A 44 4.72 3.87 -8.74
C THR A 44 6.22 3.56 -8.80
N LEU A 45 6.62 2.34 -8.42
CA LEU A 45 8.02 1.93 -8.42
C LEU A 45 8.61 1.82 -9.84
N SER A 46 7.82 1.39 -10.84
CA SER A 46 8.22 1.42 -12.25
C SER A 46 8.49 2.84 -12.72
N ALA A 47 7.59 3.78 -12.41
CA ALA A 47 7.76 5.19 -12.77
C ALA A 47 9.02 5.78 -12.13
N LEU A 48 9.33 5.40 -10.89
CA LEU A 48 10.57 5.79 -10.20
C LEU A 48 11.82 5.16 -10.85
N THR A 49 11.75 3.90 -11.27
CA THR A 49 12.85 3.24 -11.99
C THR A 49 13.16 3.93 -13.32
N GLU A 50 12.12 4.38 -14.04
CA GLU A 50 12.25 5.16 -15.28
C GLU A 50 12.69 6.61 -15.02
N ASN A 51 12.35 7.15 -13.85
CA ASN A 51 12.64 8.53 -13.44
C ASN A 51 13.26 8.55 -12.03
N PRO A 52 14.57 8.26 -11.88
CA PRO A 52 15.22 8.09 -10.56
C PRO A 52 15.16 9.32 -9.63
N HIS A 53 14.88 10.49 -10.21
CA HIS A 53 14.71 11.75 -9.50
C HIS A 53 13.23 12.14 -9.29
N GLY A 54 12.30 11.23 -9.59
CA GLY A 54 10.87 11.52 -9.68
C GLY A 54 10.50 12.31 -10.94
N LEU A 55 9.19 12.48 -11.12
CA LEU A 55 8.63 13.26 -12.22
C LEU A 55 8.76 14.76 -11.92
N PRO A 56 9.31 15.58 -12.84
CA PRO A 56 9.42 17.01 -12.63
C PRO A 56 8.04 17.68 -12.60
N GLY A 57 7.89 18.67 -11.72
CA GLY A 57 6.75 19.59 -11.75
C GLY A 57 6.70 20.45 -13.01
N VAL A 58 5.58 21.14 -13.20
CA VAL A 58 5.34 22.03 -14.35
C VAL A 58 6.14 23.33 -14.23
N ASP A 59 6.27 23.84 -13.01
CA ASP A 59 6.89 25.13 -12.67
C ASP A 59 7.52 25.01 -11.27
N GLU A 60 8.65 24.29 -11.20
CA GLU A 60 9.40 24.10 -9.96
C GLU A 60 10.51 25.16 -9.84
N ASN A 61 10.68 25.71 -8.64
CA ASN A 61 11.90 26.45 -8.30
C ASN A 61 13.04 25.51 -7.88
N ASP A 62 14.26 26.03 -7.76
CA ASP A 62 15.46 25.23 -7.45
C ASP A 62 15.32 24.44 -6.14
N GLY A 63 14.74 25.04 -5.10
CA GLY A 63 14.51 24.36 -3.82
C GLY A 63 13.50 23.21 -3.90
N GLN A 64 12.46 23.37 -4.73
CA GLN A 64 11.48 22.32 -5.00
C GLN A 64 12.10 21.16 -5.79
N ILE A 65 12.92 21.46 -6.81
CA ILE A 65 13.67 20.47 -7.58
C ILE A 65 14.58 19.66 -6.65
N GLU A 66 15.31 20.33 -5.77
CA GLU A 66 16.21 19.68 -4.82
C GLU A 66 15.45 18.80 -3.83
N ARG A 67 14.37 19.30 -3.22
CA ARG A 67 13.51 18.53 -2.30
C ARG A 67 13.00 17.25 -2.97
N ARG A 68 12.49 17.35 -4.20
CA ARG A 68 12.00 16.21 -4.97
C ARG A 68 13.12 15.19 -5.24
N LYS A 69 14.27 15.63 -5.75
CA LYS A 69 15.42 14.77 -6.04
C LYS A 69 15.91 14.05 -4.79
N ASN A 70 16.04 14.77 -3.68
CA ASN A 70 16.51 14.22 -2.41
C ASN A 70 15.55 13.15 -1.89
N PHE A 71 14.24 13.42 -1.89
CA PHE A 71 13.23 12.43 -1.49
C PHE A 71 13.35 11.15 -2.32
N TRP A 72 13.32 11.24 -3.65
CA TRP A 72 13.32 10.06 -4.52
C TRP A 72 14.64 9.28 -4.49
N SER A 73 15.76 9.94 -4.20
CA SER A 73 17.06 9.26 -4.03
C SER A 73 17.07 8.24 -2.88
N THR A 74 16.25 8.46 -1.84
CA THR A 74 16.13 7.59 -0.67
C THR A 74 15.22 6.38 -0.90
N VAL A 75 14.33 6.44 -1.90
CA VAL A 75 13.37 5.37 -2.19
C VAL A 75 14.02 4.37 -3.15
N LYS A 76 13.97 3.09 -2.80
CA LYS A 76 14.48 2.00 -3.65
C LYS A 76 13.31 1.17 -4.19
N PRO A 77 13.40 0.65 -5.42
CA PRO A 77 12.43 -0.32 -5.92
C PRO A 77 12.34 -1.54 -5.00
N ALA A 78 11.13 -2.06 -4.82
CA ALA A 78 10.86 -3.19 -3.93
C ALA A 78 9.83 -4.15 -4.54
N HIS A 79 9.95 -5.43 -4.18
CA HIS A 79 8.86 -6.37 -4.41
C HIS A 79 7.74 -6.10 -3.41
N PHE A 80 6.53 -5.86 -3.93
CA PHE A 80 5.39 -5.49 -3.12
C PHE A 80 4.23 -6.49 -3.28
N GLY A 81 3.56 -6.78 -2.16
CA GLY A 81 2.39 -7.64 -2.09
C GLY A 81 1.50 -7.23 -0.93
N VAL A 82 0.21 -7.53 -1.05
CA VAL A 82 -0.79 -7.20 -0.04
C VAL A 82 -1.40 -8.48 0.51
N LYS A 83 -1.61 -8.50 1.83
CA LYS A 83 -2.30 -9.57 2.53
C LYS A 83 -3.36 -8.95 3.42
N ILE A 84 -4.48 -9.65 3.55
CA ILE A 84 -5.52 -9.29 4.51
C ILE A 84 -5.34 -10.13 5.77
N GLY A 85 -5.39 -9.47 6.94
CA GLY A 85 -5.07 -10.07 8.22
C GLY A 85 -6.28 -10.23 9.14
N SER A 86 -6.33 -11.31 9.90
CA SER A 86 -7.27 -11.52 11.02
C SER A 86 -6.52 -12.00 12.26
N LYS A 87 -6.99 -11.64 13.45
CA LYS A 87 -6.50 -12.23 14.72
C LYS A 87 -6.87 -13.70 14.88
N SER A 88 -7.78 -14.22 14.05
CA SER A 88 -8.28 -15.59 14.16
C SER A 88 -8.17 -16.35 12.84
N LEU A 89 -7.90 -17.65 12.92
CA LEU A 89 -7.93 -18.53 11.76
C LEU A 89 -9.35 -18.61 11.15
N LEU A 90 -10.38 -18.61 11.99
CA LEU A 90 -11.77 -18.59 11.53
C LEU A 90 -12.10 -17.33 10.71
N GLY A 91 -11.65 -16.16 11.14
CA GLY A 91 -11.79 -14.92 10.36
C GLY A 91 -11.07 -15.00 9.01
N THR A 92 -9.94 -15.71 8.97
CA THR A 92 -9.20 -15.97 7.74
C THR A 92 -9.96 -16.87 6.77
N ILE A 93 -10.60 -17.93 7.28
CA ILE A 93 -11.50 -18.78 6.49
C ILE A 93 -12.66 -17.95 5.92
N ARG A 94 -13.25 -17.05 6.72
CA ARG A 94 -14.31 -16.15 6.24
C ARG A 94 -13.85 -15.29 5.07
N PHE A 95 -12.65 -14.70 5.12
CA PHE A 95 -12.10 -13.95 3.98
C PHE A 95 -12.02 -14.80 2.71
N ILE A 96 -11.51 -16.03 2.82
CA ILE A 96 -11.36 -16.94 1.69
C ILE A 96 -12.74 -17.27 1.11
N THR A 97 -13.73 -17.60 1.96
CA THR A 97 -15.10 -17.90 1.51
C THR A 97 -15.74 -16.73 0.79
N VAL A 98 -15.63 -15.51 1.31
CA VAL A 98 -16.14 -14.30 0.64
C VAL A 98 -15.44 -14.08 -0.69
N GLY A 99 -14.10 -14.23 -0.72
CA GLY A 99 -13.32 -14.14 -1.96
C GLY A 99 -13.74 -15.16 -3.01
N LEU A 100 -14.04 -16.40 -2.61
CA LEU A 100 -14.56 -17.45 -3.49
C LEU A 100 -15.94 -17.08 -4.04
N PHE A 101 -16.86 -16.58 -3.21
CA PHE A 101 -18.17 -16.13 -3.69
C PHE A 101 -18.04 -15.00 -4.71
N ILE A 102 -17.19 -14.01 -4.45
CA ILE A 102 -16.93 -12.93 -5.40
C ILE A 102 -16.31 -13.48 -6.69
N GLY A 103 -15.34 -14.40 -6.61
CA GLY A 103 -14.71 -15.00 -7.78
C GLY A 103 -15.66 -15.84 -8.63
N LEU A 104 -16.52 -16.64 -8.01
CA LEU A 104 -17.47 -17.52 -8.70
C LEU A 104 -18.65 -16.74 -9.30
N PHE A 105 -19.23 -15.80 -8.56
CA PHE A 105 -20.44 -15.10 -8.98
C PHE A 105 -20.15 -13.75 -9.67
N GLY A 106 -18.96 -13.17 -9.49
CA GLY A 106 -18.63 -11.82 -9.99
C GLY A 106 -18.47 -11.70 -11.50
N SER A 107 -18.28 -12.81 -12.23
CA SER A 107 -18.05 -12.79 -13.69
C SER A 107 -19.33 -12.73 -14.52
N THR A 108 -20.48 -13.13 -13.96
CA THR A 108 -21.76 -13.17 -14.67
C THR A 108 -22.70 -12.06 -14.22
N ALA A 109 -23.60 -11.60 -15.10
CA ALA A 109 -24.58 -10.58 -14.75
C ALA A 109 -25.51 -11.05 -13.62
N PHE A 110 -25.99 -12.30 -13.71
CA PHE A 110 -26.83 -12.91 -12.68
C PHE A 110 -26.11 -13.07 -11.34
N GLY A 111 -24.88 -13.55 -11.34
CA GLY A 111 -24.10 -13.70 -10.11
C GLY A 111 -23.79 -12.36 -9.45
N ARG A 112 -23.43 -11.31 -10.22
CA ARG A 112 -23.27 -9.95 -9.68
C ARG A 112 -24.57 -9.43 -9.08
N TRP A 113 -25.70 -9.64 -9.75
CA TRP A 113 -27.00 -9.28 -9.20
C TRP A 113 -27.26 -9.98 -7.87
N LEU A 114 -26.92 -11.27 -7.76
CA LEU A 114 -27.11 -12.06 -6.55
C LEU A 114 -26.26 -11.55 -5.38
N LEU A 115 -24.96 -11.29 -5.64
CA LEU A 115 -24.02 -10.71 -4.66
C LEU A 115 -24.52 -9.36 -4.12
N LEU A 116 -25.01 -8.49 -5.01
CA LEU A 116 -25.50 -7.15 -4.65
C LEU A 116 -26.88 -7.17 -3.99
N LYS A 117 -27.74 -8.13 -4.36
CA LYS A 117 -29.09 -8.26 -3.79
C LYS A 117 -29.03 -8.80 -2.36
N TYR A 118 -28.13 -9.74 -2.08
CA TYR A 118 -28.00 -10.43 -0.80
C TYR A 118 -26.59 -10.36 -0.20
N PRO A 119 -26.02 -9.17 0.00
CA PRO A 119 -24.64 -9.02 0.45
C PRO A 119 -24.38 -9.71 1.78
N SER A 120 -25.35 -9.70 2.72
CA SER A 120 -25.21 -10.36 4.02
C SER A 120 -25.02 -11.87 3.90
N ILE A 121 -25.60 -12.53 2.90
CA ILE A 121 -25.44 -13.96 2.69
C ILE A 121 -24.02 -14.24 2.16
N PHE A 122 -23.63 -13.55 1.08
CA PHE A 122 -22.35 -13.77 0.41
C PHE A 122 -21.15 -13.14 1.11
N SER A 123 -21.38 -12.35 2.15
CA SER A 123 -20.34 -11.83 3.04
C SER A 123 -20.33 -12.48 4.42
N LEU A 124 -21.15 -13.52 4.64
CA LEU A 124 -21.30 -14.19 5.93
C LEU A 124 -21.63 -13.22 7.08
N GLY A 125 -22.50 -12.25 6.79
CA GLY A 125 -22.98 -11.23 7.72
C GLY A 125 -22.08 -10.00 7.85
N TRP A 126 -20.94 -9.95 7.16
CA TRP A 126 -20.00 -8.84 7.29
C TRP A 126 -20.51 -7.56 6.63
N PHE A 127 -21.05 -7.68 5.42
CA PHE A 127 -21.63 -6.57 4.68
C PHE A 127 -23.15 -6.64 4.74
N LYS A 128 -23.76 -5.53 5.17
CA LYS A 128 -25.20 -5.35 5.18
C LYS A 128 -25.60 -4.41 4.05
N LYS A 129 -26.82 -4.56 3.54
CA LYS A 129 -27.32 -3.73 2.44
C LYS A 129 -27.44 -2.25 2.82
N GLN A 130 -27.76 -1.96 4.08
CA GLN A 130 -27.87 -0.61 4.62
C GLN A 130 -26.50 0.02 4.96
N GLY A 131 -25.40 -0.74 4.82
CA GLY A 131 -24.09 -0.32 5.30
C GLY A 131 -23.95 -0.39 6.83
N PRO A 132 -22.83 0.13 7.37
CA PRO A 132 -22.64 0.27 8.80
C PRO A 132 -23.49 1.42 9.37
N THR A 133 -23.81 1.33 10.65
CA THR A 133 -24.40 2.42 11.44
C THR A 133 -23.38 3.53 11.68
N GLU A 134 -23.84 4.76 11.94
CA GLU A 134 -22.95 5.88 12.29
C GLU A 134 -22.05 5.56 13.48
N GLU A 135 -22.56 4.78 14.44
CA GLU A 135 -21.80 4.41 15.63
C GLU A 135 -20.73 3.35 15.34
N GLU A 136 -21.02 2.38 14.47
CA GLU A 136 -20.00 1.45 13.94
C GLU A 136 -18.90 2.21 13.18
N VAL A 137 -19.25 3.25 12.42
CA VAL A 137 -18.27 4.11 11.73
C VAL A 137 -17.47 4.94 12.72
N ARG A 138 -18.12 5.58 13.69
CA ARG A 138 -17.47 6.48 14.67
C ARG A 138 -16.52 5.75 15.60
N SER A 139 -16.87 4.53 16.03
CA SER A 139 -16.02 3.68 16.88
C SER A 139 -15.00 2.85 16.08
N GLY A 140 -15.13 2.82 14.75
CA GLY A 140 -14.26 2.08 13.87
C GLY A 140 -12.84 2.65 13.81
N SER A 141 -11.87 1.77 13.56
CA SER A 141 -10.47 2.14 13.30
C SER A 141 -9.84 1.17 12.31
N PHE A 142 -8.77 1.60 11.66
CA PHE A 142 -7.98 0.72 10.80
C PHE A 142 -6.56 0.56 11.32
N LYS A 143 -5.96 -0.56 10.93
CA LYS A 143 -4.55 -0.85 11.18
C LYS A 143 -3.96 -1.56 9.98
N MET A 144 -2.94 -0.95 9.40
CA MET A 144 -2.18 -1.49 8.28
C MET A 144 -0.74 -1.71 8.73
N TRP A 145 -0.22 -2.91 8.47
CA TRP A 145 1.15 -3.28 8.80
C TRP A 145 1.96 -3.40 7.52
N PHE A 146 3.16 -2.83 7.53
CA PHE A 146 4.14 -2.95 6.46
C PHE A 146 5.33 -3.72 7.01
N ILE A 147 5.58 -4.90 6.43
CA ILE A 147 6.69 -5.77 6.81
C ILE A 147 7.69 -5.74 5.65
N GLY A 148 8.78 -4.98 5.84
CA GLY A 148 9.86 -4.84 4.88
C GLY A 148 10.98 -5.82 5.19
N HIS A 149 11.47 -6.52 4.16
CA HIS A 149 12.67 -7.33 4.25
C HIS A 149 13.72 -6.72 3.31
N GLY A 150 14.93 -6.48 3.80
CA GLY A 150 16.00 -5.87 3.04
C GLY A 150 17.40 -6.31 3.48
N TYR A 151 18.40 -5.58 2.99
CA TYR A 151 19.80 -5.86 3.26
C TYR A 151 20.40 -4.79 4.16
N SER A 152 21.22 -5.21 5.12
CA SER A 152 21.97 -4.33 6.02
C SER A 152 23.08 -3.56 5.28
N ASP A 153 23.61 -4.13 4.19
CA ASP A 153 24.72 -3.60 3.40
C ASP A 153 24.41 -3.65 1.89
N ALA A 154 24.81 -2.61 1.15
CA ALA A 154 24.57 -2.48 -0.29
C ALA A 154 25.33 -3.52 -1.13
N ASN A 155 26.49 -3.99 -0.67
CA ASN A 155 27.26 -5.06 -1.30
C ASN A 155 26.57 -6.42 -1.16
N LEU A 156 25.84 -6.65 -0.05
CA LEU A 156 25.02 -7.86 0.09
C LEU A 156 23.86 -7.85 -0.91
N ALA A 157 23.25 -6.68 -1.12
CA ALA A 157 22.18 -6.49 -2.09
C ALA A 157 22.64 -6.74 -3.55
N SER A 158 23.90 -6.45 -3.88
CA SER A 158 24.45 -6.61 -5.24
C SER A 158 24.90 -8.04 -5.59
N GLN A 159 25.15 -8.89 -4.58
CA GLN A 159 25.59 -10.27 -4.78
C GLN A 159 24.50 -11.22 -5.32
N GLY A 160 23.24 -10.75 -5.45
CA GLY A 160 22.13 -11.39 -6.18
C GLY A 160 21.56 -12.69 -5.60
N ASN A 161 22.38 -13.50 -4.92
CA ASN A 161 22.05 -14.84 -4.44
C ASN A 161 21.81 -14.91 -2.92
N ARG A 162 21.94 -13.81 -2.17
CA ARG A 162 21.67 -13.79 -0.74
C ARG A 162 20.23 -13.37 -0.44
N LYS A 163 19.64 -14.02 0.57
CA LYS A 163 18.36 -13.60 1.15
C LYS A 163 18.55 -12.30 1.94
N PRO A 164 17.49 -11.47 2.08
CA PRO A 164 17.47 -10.35 3.01
C PRO A 164 17.87 -10.76 4.43
N ASP A 165 18.65 -9.92 5.12
CA ASP A 165 19.16 -10.14 6.48
C ASP A 165 18.58 -9.15 7.49
N THR A 166 17.67 -8.27 7.06
CA THR A 166 17.08 -7.23 7.89
C THR A 166 15.57 -7.20 7.70
N GLU A 167 14.84 -7.05 8.79
CA GLU A 167 13.39 -6.81 8.80
C GLU A 167 13.09 -5.44 9.43
N ILE A 168 12.16 -4.71 8.83
CA ILE A 168 11.56 -3.52 9.42
C ILE A 168 10.04 -3.66 9.42
N ILE A 169 9.42 -3.43 10.57
CA ILE A 169 7.96 -3.41 10.70
C ILE A 169 7.53 -1.98 10.97
N THR A 170 6.70 -1.44 10.09
CA THR A 170 6.04 -0.15 10.29
C THR A 170 4.53 -0.34 10.29
N ARG A 171 3.82 0.66 10.80
CA ARG A 171 2.37 0.61 10.99
C ARG A 171 1.74 1.94 10.62
N VAL A 172 0.59 1.86 9.96
CA VAL A 172 -0.29 3.01 9.72
C VAL A 172 -1.63 2.74 10.42
N MET A 173 -2.12 3.71 11.17
CA MET A 173 -3.42 3.63 11.85
C MET A 173 -4.23 4.89 11.65
N GLY A 174 -5.53 4.80 11.90
CA GLY A 174 -6.43 5.94 11.88
C GLY A 174 -7.86 5.52 12.23
N PRO A 175 -8.84 6.43 12.04
CA PRO A 175 -10.26 6.15 12.24
C PRO A 175 -10.77 5.12 11.23
N GLU A 176 -12.07 4.87 11.13
CA GLU A 176 -12.60 3.89 10.18
C GLU A 176 -12.09 4.12 8.74
N ILE A 177 -11.73 3.04 8.02
CA ILE A 177 -10.97 3.11 6.77
C ILE A 177 -11.80 3.64 5.59
N GLY A 178 -13.06 3.26 5.48
CA GLY A 178 -13.90 3.50 4.31
C GLY A 178 -14.56 4.87 4.29
N TYR A 179 -15.23 5.24 5.37
CA TYR A 179 -16.09 6.42 5.47
C TYR A 179 -15.41 7.63 6.10
N ILE A 180 -14.35 7.44 6.90
CA ILE A 180 -13.63 8.54 7.55
C ILE A 180 -12.26 8.75 6.91
N THR A 181 -11.40 7.74 6.95
CA THR A 181 -10.01 7.84 6.48
C THR A 181 -9.95 8.13 4.98
N THR A 182 -10.73 7.41 4.16
CA THR A 182 -10.68 7.59 2.70
C THR A 182 -11.05 9.02 2.27
N PRO A 183 -12.15 9.64 2.77
CA PRO A 183 -12.41 11.06 2.52
C PRO A 183 -11.30 12.00 3.00
N ILE A 184 -10.70 11.76 4.18
CA ILE A 184 -9.56 12.54 4.65
C ILE A 184 -8.42 12.49 3.63
N VAL A 185 -8.04 11.29 3.19
CA VAL A 185 -6.95 11.11 2.21
C VAL A 185 -7.27 11.82 0.89
N LEU A 186 -8.50 11.66 0.37
CA LEU A 186 -8.90 12.32 -0.87
C LEU A 186 -8.87 13.85 -0.76
N LEU A 187 -9.37 14.40 0.34
CA LEU A 187 -9.38 15.85 0.58
C LEU A 187 -7.95 16.39 0.69
N GLN A 188 -7.06 15.72 1.43
CA GLN A 188 -5.68 16.17 1.54
C GLN A 188 -4.92 16.10 0.21
N CYS A 189 -5.15 15.05 -0.61
CA CYS A 189 -4.63 14.99 -1.97
C CYS A 189 -5.14 16.15 -2.84
N ALA A 190 -6.44 16.48 -2.74
CA ALA A 190 -7.03 17.59 -3.49
C ALA A 190 -6.45 18.95 -3.05
N LEU A 191 -6.25 19.16 -1.74
CA LEU A 191 -5.63 20.38 -1.22
C LEU A 191 -4.20 20.55 -1.71
N VAL A 192 -3.39 19.48 -1.71
CA VAL A 192 -2.03 19.50 -2.26
C VAL A 192 -2.05 19.83 -3.76
N LEU A 193 -2.98 19.25 -4.52
CA LEU A 193 -3.14 19.55 -5.95
C LEU A 193 -3.49 21.02 -6.20
N LEU A 194 -4.36 21.62 -5.39
CA LEU A 194 -4.80 23.00 -5.52
C LEU A 194 -3.72 24.00 -5.09
N SER A 195 -3.05 23.75 -3.96
CA SER A 195 -2.05 24.69 -3.42
C SER A 195 -0.71 24.62 -4.13
N GLY A 196 -0.35 23.47 -4.71
CA GLY A 196 0.99 23.17 -5.22
C GLY A 196 1.04 22.79 -6.69
N ARG A 197 0.04 23.16 -7.51
CA ARG A 197 -0.12 22.66 -8.89
C ARG A 197 1.14 22.80 -9.76
N GLY A 198 1.86 23.92 -9.66
CA GLY A 198 3.12 24.14 -10.40
C GLY A 198 4.23 23.14 -10.00
N ASN A 199 4.31 22.78 -8.73
CA ASN A 199 5.29 21.84 -8.19
C ASN A 199 4.96 20.35 -8.47
N LEU A 200 3.86 20.06 -9.17
CA LEU A 200 3.41 18.69 -9.44
C LEU A 200 3.55 18.32 -10.92
N PRO A 201 3.79 17.04 -11.25
CA PRO A 201 4.00 16.59 -12.62
C PRO A 201 2.85 16.96 -13.54
N LYS A 202 3.15 17.30 -14.79
CA LYS A 202 2.12 17.60 -15.81
C LYS A 202 1.02 16.54 -15.77
N GLY A 203 -0.23 16.99 -15.87
CA GLY A 203 -1.41 16.14 -15.72
C GLY A 203 -1.41 14.91 -16.63
N GLY A 204 -2.14 13.88 -16.22
CA GLY A 204 -2.20 12.58 -16.88
C GLY A 204 -2.74 11.50 -15.94
N VAL A 205 -2.61 10.23 -16.32
CA VAL A 205 -2.97 9.09 -15.47
C VAL A 205 -1.73 8.65 -14.71
N LEU A 206 -1.57 9.15 -13.48
CA LEU A 206 -0.38 8.92 -12.66
C LEU A 206 -0.75 8.19 -11.35
N PRO A 207 0.07 7.22 -10.89
CA PRO A 207 -0.07 6.67 -9.55
C PRO A 207 0.10 7.76 -8.48
N PRO A 208 -0.70 7.75 -7.40
CA PRO A 208 -0.61 8.78 -6.37
C PRO A 208 0.77 8.80 -5.68
N GLY A 209 1.42 7.64 -5.52
CA GLY A 209 2.72 7.56 -4.87
C GLY A 209 3.80 8.39 -5.56
N ILE A 210 3.86 8.37 -6.91
CA ILE A 210 4.88 9.14 -7.65
C ILE A 210 4.60 10.65 -7.65
N VAL A 211 3.33 11.04 -7.48
CA VAL A 211 2.90 12.44 -7.47
C VAL A 211 3.05 13.07 -6.07
N PHE A 212 2.56 12.39 -5.04
CA PHE A 212 2.47 12.93 -3.69
C PHE A 212 3.64 12.54 -2.78
N GLY A 213 4.50 11.60 -3.19
CA GLY A 213 5.67 11.19 -2.42
C GLY A 213 6.51 12.36 -1.87
N PRO A 214 6.97 13.31 -2.71
CA PRO A 214 7.83 14.40 -2.26
C PRO A 214 7.09 15.57 -1.58
N THR A 215 5.77 15.47 -1.39
CA THR A 215 4.95 16.56 -0.82
C THR A 215 4.82 16.46 0.69
N ASP A 216 4.07 17.38 1.29
CA ASP A 216 3.70 17.39 2.71
C ASP A 216 2.46 16.52 3.02
N LEU A 217 2.04 15.63 2.09
CA LEU A 217 0.82 14.84 2.26
C LEU A 217 0.86 14.00 3.54
N GLN A 218 1.98 13.36 3.86
CA GLN A 218 2.10 12.55 5.08
C GLN A 218 1.84 13.39 6.35
N GLU A 219 2.43 14.58 6.43
CA GLU A 219 2.27 15.51 7.56
C GLU A 219 0.81 15.96 7.69
N ARG A 220 0.15 16.26 6.56
CA ARG A 220 -1.27 16.61 6.51
C ARG A 220 -2.15 15.46 7.00
N LEU A 221 -1.86 14.22 6.59
CA LEU A 221 -2.59 13.04 7.07
C LEU A 221 -2.42 12.85 8.58
N GLN A 222 -1.21 13.11 9.12
CA GLN A 222 -0.94 13.09 10.56
C GLN A 222 -1.75 14.13 11.33
N GLN A 223 -1.81 15.35 10.83
CA GLN A 223 -2.64 16.42 11.41
C GLN A 223 -4.14 16.09 11.38
N ASN A 224 -4.56 15.15 10.54
CA ASN A 224 -5.96 14.71 10.39
C ASN A 224 -6.19 13.28 10.94
N GLY A 225 -5.38 12.86 11.92
CA GLY A 225 -5.66 11.66 12.73
C GLY A 225 -5.14 10.34 12.17
N ILE A 226 -4.23 10.36 11.19
CA ILE A 226 -3.57 9.15 10.67
C ILE A 226 -2.15 9.05 11.22
N THR A 227 -1.80 7.97 11.90
CA THR A 227 -0.46 7.81 12.49
C THR A 227 0.43 6.91 11.64
N PHE A 228 1.74 7.16 11.68
CA PHE A 228 2.78 6.39 10.98
C PHE A 228 3.87 6.05 11.99
N ASP A 229 4.00 4.77 12.32
CA ASP A 229 4.88 4.31 13.39
C ASP A 229 5.94 3.34 12.86
N ILE A 230 7.17 3.46 13.38
CA ILE A 230 8.18 2.40 13.29
C ILE A 230 8.00 1.50 14.52
N ILE A 231 7.78 0.22 14.30
CA ILE A 231 7.44 -0.74 15.37
C ILE A 231 8.68 -1.52 15.79
N SER A 232 9.45 -2.02 14.81
CA SER A 232 10.67 -2.76 15.08
C SER A 232 11.62 -2.73 13.88
N LYS A 233 12.91 -2.89 14.17
CA LYS A 233 13.96 -3.17 13.20
C LYS A 233 14.80 -4.32 13.74
N ASN A 234 14.79 -5.44 13.03
CA ASN A 234 15.40 -6.69 13.48
C ASN A 234 16.45 -7.16 12.47
N VAL A 235 17.53 -7.76 12.95
CA VAL A 235 18.46 -8.54 12.12
C VAL A 235 17.90 -9.96 12.00
N LEU A 236 17.77 -10.47 10.79
CA LEU A 236 17.30 -11.81 10.49
C LEU A 236 18.49 -12.77 10.55
N SER A 237 18.32 -13.88 11.28
CA SER A 237 19.28 -14.98 11.25
C SER A 237 19.20 -15.68 9.89
N ALA A 238 20.35 -15.94 9.27
CA ALA A 238 20.48 -16.57 7.96
C ALA A 238 19.92 -18.01 7.90
#